data_AF-A0A8J9Y4E7-F1
#
_entry.id   AF-A0A8J9Y4E7-F1
#
_cell.length_a   1.000
_cell.length_b   1.000
_cell.length_c   1.000
_cell.angle_alpha   90.00
_cell.angle_beta   90.00
_cell.angle_gamma   90.00
#
_symmetry.space_group_name_H-M   'P 1'
#
loop_
_entity.id
_entity.type
_entity.pdbx_description
1 polymer ?
#
loop_
_entity_poly.entity_id
_entity_poly.type
_entity_poly.pdbx_seq_one_letter_code
_entity_poly.pdbx_strand_id
1 'polypeptide(L)'
;MVATSQLTILRNLVTLLSPFKIVTEDLSAEKYVTASLVIPLTNLLKQEIEQTKPSTAIGVSVQNDLLNGIQSRLVPLQENLFLAKATILDPRFKKLHFMSALAVANAIRSIKRNNCRTQNKRKSFIPTVGAPPCGEKEATSSLWDEDMLLKNMADTN
;
A
#
# COMPACT_ATOMS: atom_id res chain seq x y z
N MET A 1 33.92 -34.69 -0.10
CA MET A 1 32.53 -35.20 -0.27
C MET A 1 31.63 -34.41 0.66
N VAL A 2 30.59 -33.74 0.15
CA VAL A 2 29.63 -33.00 0.99
C VAL A 2 28.65 -34.02 1.57
N ALA A 3 28.40 -33.96 2.88
CA ALA A 3 27.46 -34.86 3.53
C ALA A 3 26.02 -34.61 3.03
N THR A 4 25.26 -35.67 2.79
CA THR A 4 23.88 -35.59 2.28
C THR A 4 22.97 -34.77 3.21
N SER A 5 23.21 -34.84 4.52
CA SER A 5 22.52 -34.02 5.54
C SER A 5 22.74 -32.52 5.36
N GLN A 6 23.97 -32.10 5.01
CA GLN A 6 24.29 -30.69 4.75
C GLN A 6 23.61 -30.18 3.48
N LEU A 7 23.51 -31.02 2.42
CA LEU A 7 22.77 -30.67 1.21
C LEU A 7 21.27 -30.49 1.47
N THR A 8 20.68 -31.30 2.36
CA THR A 8 19.28 -31.14 2.76
C THR A 8 19.06 -29.84 3.53
N ILE A 9 19.96 -29.47 4.44
CA ILE A 9 19.91 -28.17 5.14
C ILE A 9 19.97 -27.02 4.13
N LEU A 10 20.94 -27.07 3.19
CA LEU A 10 21.11 -26.02 2.19
C LEU A 10 19.86 -25.86 1.31
N ARG A 11 19.25 -26.97 0.88
CA ARG A 11 17.99 -26.93 0.12
C ARG A 11 16.86 -26.27 0.91
N ASN A 12 16.70 -26.61 2.19
CA ASN A 12 15.70 -25.97 3.05
C ASN A 12 15.93 -24.46 3.21
N LEU A 13 17.19 -24.02 3.33
CA LEU A 13 17.53 -22.61 3.43
C LEU A 13 17.23 -21.85 2.13
N VAL A 14 17.55 -22.44 0.99
CA VAL A 14 17.22 -21.86 -0.32
C VAL A 14 15.72 -21.68 -0.48
N THR A 15 14.90 -22.68 -0.09
CA THR A 15 13.44 -22.55 -0.15
C THR A 15 12.91 -21.47 0.78
N LEU A 16 13.47 -21.34 1.99
CA LEU A 16 13.09 -20.29 2.96
C LEU A 16 13.48 -18.88 2.48
N LEU A 17 14.62 -18.72 1.79
CA LEU A 17 15.12 -17.42 1.34
C LEU A 17 14.61 -17.02 -0.04
N SER A 18 14.11 -17.96 -0.84
CA SER A 18 13.51 -17.69 -2.15
C SER A 18 12.48 -16.54 -2.16
N PRO A 19 11.49 -16.48 -1.25
CA PRO A 19 10.53 -15.37 -1.25
C PRO A 19 11.17 -14.00 -0.99
N PHE A 20 12.27 -13.93 -0.22
CA PHE A 20 13.00 -12.68 -0.01
C PHE A 20 13.66 -12.17 -1.30
N LYS A 21 14.17 -13.09 -2.14
CA LYS A 21 14.73 -12.72 -3.45
C LYS A 21 13.66 -12.06 -4.32
N ILE A 22 12.50 -12.68 -4.44
CA ILE A 22 11.38 -12.19 -5.26
C ILE A 22 10.95 -10.80 -4.78
N VAL A 23 10.69 -10.65 -3.48
CA VAL A 23 10.29 -9.36 -2.89
C VAL A 23 11.34 -8.27 -3.11
N THR A 24 12.63 -8.60 -3.00
CA THR A 24 13.71 -7.62 -3.18
C THR A 24 13.85 -7.21 -4.64
N GLU A 25 13.69 -8.14 -5.58
CA GLU A 25 13.67 -7.84 -7.02
C GLU A 25 12.50 -6.92 -7.38
N ASP A 26 11.31 -7.18 -6.83
CA ASP A 26 10.13 -6.32 -7.03
C ASP A 26 10.33 -4.91 -6.44
N LEU A 27 10.94 -4.82 -5.26
CA LEU A 27 11.21 -3.52 -4.62
C LEU A 27 12.35 -2.73 -5.29
N SER A 28 13.26 -3.41 -5.98
CA SER A 28 14.40 -2.79 -6.67
C SER A 28 14.05 -2.32 -8.08
N ALA A 29 12.80 -2.47 -8.50
CA ALA A 29 12.36 -2.03 -9.80
C ALA A 29 12.25 -0.50 -9.90
N GLU A 30 12.70 0.06 -11.02
CA GLU A 30 12.62 1.49 -11.30
C GLU A 30 11.39 1.86 -12.16
N LYS A 31 10.87 0.89 -12.92
CA LYS A 31 9.84 1.13 -13.94
C LYS A 31 8.44 1.39 -13.37
N TYR A 32 8.23 1.17 -12.07
CA TYR A 32 6.94 1.33 -11.42
C TYR A 32 7.10 1.85 -9.99
N VAL A 33 6.00 2.34 -9.42
CA VAL A 33 5.98 2.83 -8.03
C VAL A 33 6.14 1.66 -7.07
N THR A 34 7.27 1.61 -6.38
CA THR A 34 7.59 0.57 -5.39
C THR A 34 7.05 0.90 -4.01
N ALA A 35 6.83 2.19 -3.69
CA ALA A 35 6.33 2.63 -2.40
C ALA A 35 4.94 2.05 -2.03
N SER A 36 4.07 1.81 -3.02
CA SER A 36 2.77 1.18 -2.80
C SER A 36 2.84 -0.34 -2.64
N LEU A 37 3.98 -0.97 -2.95
CA LEU A 37 4.19 -2.41 -2.86
C LEU A 37 4.74 -2.85 -1.49
N VAL A 38 5.41 -1.95 -0.77
CA VAL A 38 6.09 -2.28 0.50
C VAL A 38 5.14 -2.96 1.50
N ILE A 39 3.93 -2.44 1.67
CA ILE A 39 2.95 -2.98 2.63
C ILE A 39 2.40 -4.33 2.15
N PRO A 40 1.91 -4.46 0.90
CA PRO A 40 1.49 -5.75 0.36
C PRO A 40 2.56 -6.83 0.43
N LEU A 41 3.78 -6.53 0.00
CA LEU A 41 4.88 -7.48 -0.03
C LEU A 41 5.31 -7.89 1.38
N THR A 42 5.28 -6.98 2.36
CA THR A 42 5.55 -7.34 3.76
C THR A 42 4.56 -8.37 4.29
N ASN A 43 3.26 -8.17 4.00
CA ASN A 43 2.22 -9.09 4.45
C ASN A 43 2.34 -10.45 3.75
N LEU A 44 2.53 -10.45 2.43
CA LEU A 44 2.73 -11.66 1.64
C LEU A 44 3.99 -12.42 2.09
N LEU A 45 5.10 -11.72 2.27
CA LEU A 45 6.36 -12.32 2.73
C LEU A 45 6.20 -13.02 4.08
N LYS A 46 5.51 -12.38 5.04
CA LYS A 46 5.20 -13.00 6.33
C LYS A 46 4.39 -14.28 6.14
N GLN A 47 3.33 -14.22 5.34
CA GLN A 47 2.43 -15.33 5.08
C GLN A 47 3.15 -16.50 4.35
N GLU A 48 4.05 -16.23 3.42
CA GLU A 48 4.85 -17.25 2.73
C GLU A 48 5.83 -17.95 3.68
N ILE A 49 6.49 -17.19 4.55
CA ILE A 49 7.39 -17.76 5.55
C ILE A 49 6.62 -18.57 6.60
N GLU A 50 5.42 -18.14 7.02
CA GLU A 50 4.56 -18.91 7.93
C GLU A 50 4.04 -20.22 7.32
N GLN A 51 3.80 -20.24 6.01
CA GLN A 51 3.35 -21.45 5.30
C GLN A 51 4.48 -22.46 5.02
N THR A 52 5.73 -21.97 4.93
CA THR A 52 6.89 -22.83 4.67
C THR A 52 7.13 -23.73 5.87
N LYS A 53 7.21 -25.06 5.67
CA LYS A 53 7.48 -26.03 6.75
C LYS A 53 8.86 -26.64 6.55
N PRO A 54 9.92 -26.10 7.18
CA PRO A 54 11.25 -26.67 7.08
C PRO A 54 11.31 -28.04 7.77
N SER A 55 11.96 -29.00 7.12
CA SER A 55 12.06 -30.37 7.64
C SER A 55 13.23 -30.57 8.61
N THR A 56 14.12 -29.57 8.77
CA THR A 56 15.33 -29.65 9.61
C THR A 56 15.28 -28.65 10.76
N ALA A 57 15.82 -29.02 11.93
CA ALA A 57 15.86 -28.17 13.12
C ALA A 57 16.50 -26.79 12.87
N ILE A 58 17.59 -26.75 12.09
CA ILE A 58 18.24 -25.49 11.68
C ILE A 58 17.29 -24.64 10.85
N GLY A 59 16.53 -25.24 9.93
CA GLY A 59 15.55 -24.53 9.12
C GLY A 59 14.42 -23.92 9.95
N VAL A 60 13.96 -24.61 11.00
CA VAL A 60 12.97 -24.08 11.96
C VAL A 60 13.56 -22.89 12.73
N SER A 61 14.80 -22.98 13.20
CA SER A 61 15.47 -21.87 13.88
C SER A 61 15.54 -20.64 12.98
N VAL A 62 16.01 -20.81 11.74
CA VAL A 62 16.15 -19.72 10.77
C VAL A 62 14.79 -19.14 10.40
N GLN A 63 13.75 -19.97 10.25
CA GLN A 63 12.39 -19.49 10.01
C GLN A 63 11.91 -18.57 11.14
N ASN A 64 12.11 -18.96 12.39
CA ASN A 64 11.73 -18.15 13.55
C ASN A 64 12.50 -16.82 13.58
N ASP A 65 13.81 -16.86 13.31
CA ASP A 65 14.64 -15.65 13.25
C ASP A 65 14.19 -14.71 12.12
N LEU A 66 13.82 -15.25 10.96
CA LEU A 66 13.27 -14.48 9.84
C LEU A 66 11.93 -13.85 10.19
N LEU A 67 11.01 -14.59 10.82
CA LEU A 67 9.71 -14.07 11.25
C LEU A 67 9.89 -12.94 12.29
N ASN A 68 10.79 -13.12 13.25
CA ASN A 68 11.15 -12.08 14.22
C ASN A 68 11.73 -10.84 13.53
N GLY A 69 12.57 -11.02 12.51
CA GLY A 69 13.09 -9.94 11.68
C GLY A 69 12.00 -9.18 10.91
N ILE A 70 11.03 -9.89 10.35
CA ILE A 70 9.88 -9.30 9.65
C ILE A 70 9.02 -8.50 10.64
N GLN A 71 8.69 -9.08 11.80
CA GLN A 71 7.89 -8.42 12.82
C GLN A 71 8.56 -7.17 13.39
N SER A 72 9.87 -7.22 13.65
CA SER A 72 10.59 -6.09 14.23
C SER A 72 10.88 -4.97 13.23
N ARG A 73 11.20 -5.31 11.97
CA ARG A 73 11.68 -4.32 10.97
C ARG A 73 10.64 -3.92 9.94
N LEU A 74 9.81 -4.86 9.47
CA LEU A 74 8.92 -4.61 8.33
C LEU A 74 7.49 -4.28 8.74
N VAL A 75 6.95 -4.91 9.78
CA VAL A 75 5.59 -4.59 10.28
C VAL A 75 5.43 -3.12 10.67
N PRO A 76 6.40 -2.46 11.35
CA PRO A 76 6.29 -1.03 11.68
C PRO A 76 6.24 -0.11 10.46
N LEU A 77 6.72 -0.55 9.28
CA LEU A 77 6.64 0.25 8.05
C LEU A 77 5.20 0.53 7.64
N GLN A 78 4.25 -0.31 8.05
CA GLN A 78 2.82 -0.09 7.80
C GLN A 78 2.27 1.12 8.56
N GLU A 79 2.88 1.49 9.68
CA GLU A 79 2.50 2.67 10.47
C GLU A 79 3.02 3.97 9.83
N ASN A 80 3.99 3.87 8.92
CA ASN A 80 4.48 5.01 8.18
C ASN A 80 3.37 5.55 7.27
N LEU A 81 2.94 6.78 7.56
CA LEU A 81 1.85 7.43 6.85
C LEU A 81 2.12 7.59 5.35
N PHE A 82 3.38 7.73 4.90
CA PHE A 82 3.68 7.87 3.48
C PHE A 82 3.46 6.57 2.72
N LEU A 83 3.99 5.46 3.23
CA LEU A 83 3.81 4.14 2.65
C LEU A 83 2.34 3.70 2.70
N ALA A 84 1.67 3.96 3.83
CA ALA A 84 0.25 3.66 3.98
C ALA A 84 -0.62 4.47 3.00
N LYS A 85 -0.32 5.76 2.80
CA LYS A 85 -1.01 6.58 1.80
C LYS A 85 -0.74 6.09 0.38
N ALA A 86 0.52 5.82 0.03
CA ALA A 86 0.89 5.33 -1.29
C ALA A 86 0.14 4.03 -1.63
N THR A 87 0.07 3.11 -0.67
CA THR A 87 -0.65 1.83 -0.82
C THR A 87 -2.17 2.02 -0.96
N ILE A 88 -2.77 2.92 -0.17
CA ILE A 88 -4.23 3.17 -0.23
C ILE A 88 -4.64 3.87 -1.52
N LEU A 89 -3.80 4.77 -2.03
CA LEU A 89 -4.05 5.50 -3.26
C LEU A 89 -3.84 4.61 -4.51
N ASP A 90 -3.09 3.51 -4.38
CA ASP A 90 -2.94 2.53 -5.45
C ASP A 90 -4.23 1.68 -5.56
N PRO A 91 -4.95 1.73 -6.70
CA PRO A 91 -6.19 0.99 -6.89
C PRO A 91 -6.05 -0.52 -6.76
N ARG A 92 -4.84 -1.06 -6.95
CA ARG A 92 -4.55 -2.50 -6.89
C ARG A 92 -4.63 -3.04 -5.47
N PHE A 93 -4.27 -2.25 -4.46
CA PHE A 93 -4.16 -2.70 -3.07
C PHE A 93 -5.25 -2.15 -2.15
N LYS A 94 -5.57 -0.86 -2.27
CA LYS A 94 -6.57 -0.15 -1.45
C LYS A 94 -6.38 -0.44 0.05
N LYS A 95 -7.26 -1.26 0.65
CA LYS A 95 -7.25 -1.62 2.07
C LYS A 95 -6.89 -3.09 2.33
N LEU A 96 -6.66 -3.89 1.29
CA LEU A 96 -6.70 -5.35 1.38
C LEU A 96 -5.50 -5.95 2.11
N HIS A 97 -4.30 -5.41 1.91
CA HIS A 97 -3.06 -6.02 2.40
C HIS A 97 -2.51 -5.42 3.69
N PHE A 98 -3.32 -4.65 4.42
CA PHE A 98 -2.90 -4.09 5.71
C PHE A 98 -3.13 -5.10 6.83
N MET A 99 -2.12 -5.27 7.68
CA MET A 99 -2.26 -6.10 8.88
C MET A 99 -2.91 -5.34 10.05
N SER A 100 -2.82 -4.01 10.04
CA SER A 100 -3.41 -3.14 11.05
C SER A 100 -4.53 -2.27 10.46
N ALA A 101 -5.76 -2.51 10.92
CA ALA A 101 -6.92 -1.68 10.58
C ALA A 101 -6.75 -0.22 11.08
N LEU A 102 -6.01 -0.04 12.19
CA LEU A 102 -5.72 1.28 12.73
C LEU A 102 -4.81 2.10 11.81
N ALA A 103 -3.78 1.48 11.24
CA ALA A 103 -2.90 2.13 10.27
C ALA A 103 -3.68 2.63 9.04
N VAL A 104 -4.60 1.82 8.53
CA VAL A 104 -5.51 2.19 7.43
C VAL A 104 -6.38 3.39 7.81
N ALA A 105 -7.03 3.34 8.98
CA ALA A 105 -7.90 4.42 9.43
C ALA A 105 -7.13 5.74 9.58
N ASN A 106 -5.92 5.69 10.14
CA ASN A 106 -5.04 6.84 10.30
C ASN A 106 -4.62 7.43 8.94
N ALA A 107 -4.24 6.58 7.99
CA ALA A 107 -3.87 7.01 6.66
C ALA A 107 -5.06 7.64 5.90
N ILE A 108 -6.24 7.02 5.94
CA ILE A 108 -7.48 7.59 5.35
C ILE A 108 -7.81 8.94 5.98
N ARG A 109 -7.80 9.03 7.31
CA ARG A 109 -8.04 10.29 8.03
C ARG A 109 -7.05 11.38 7.60
N SER A 110 -5.78 11.01 7.43
CA SER A 110 -4.73 11.92 6.97
C SER A 110 -4.96 12.38 5.53
N ILE A 111 -5.38 11.49 4.63
CA ILE A 111 -5.74 11.82 3.24
C ILE A 111 -6.93 12.79 3.21
N LYS A 112 -8.01 12.48 3.94
CA LYS A 112 -9.20 13.35 4.03
C LYS A 112 -8.83 14.75 4.52
N ARG A 113 -8.05 14.84 5.59
CA ARG A 113 -7.57 16.11 6.16
C ARG A 113 -6.77 16.94 5.14
N ASN A 114 -5.87 16.29 4.40
CA ASN A 114 -5.04 16.96 3.39
C ASN A 114 -5.88 17.48 2.21
N ASN A 115 -6.90 16.74 1.79
CA ASN A 115 -7.82 17.17 0.73
C ASN A 115 -8.63 18.41 1.16
N CYS A 116 -9.23 18.40 2.36
CA CYS A 116 -9.97 19.57 2.86
C CYS A 116 -9.10 20.83 2.97
N ARG A 117 -7.84 20.68 3.41
CA ARG A 117 -6.88 21.80 3.46
C ARG A 117 -6.56 22.37 2.09
N THR A 118 -6.42 21.51 1.08
CA THR A 118 -6.14 21.92 -0.30
C THR A 118 -7.31 22.69 -0.90
N GLN A 119 -8.55 22.26 -0.63
CA GLN A 119 -9.77 22.96 -1.08
C GLN A 119 -9.91 24.35 -0.44
N ASN A 120 -9.64 24.49 0.86
CA ASN A 120 -9.66 25.81 1.50
C ASN A 120 -8.58 26.75 0.95
N LYS A 121 -7.38 26.25 0.62
CA LYS A 121 -6.34 27.06 -0.04
C LYS A 121 -6.76 27.51 -1.45
N ARG A 122 -7.41 26.64 -2.23
CA ARG A 122 -7.94 27.01 -3.55
C ARG A 122 -9.02 28.10 -3.47
N LYS A 123 -9.88 28.04 -2.44
CA LYS A 123 -10.88 29.10 -2.18
C LYS A 123 -10.25 30.44 -1.79
N SER A 124 -9.08 30.45 -1.14
CA SER A 124 -8.35 31.68 -0.81
C SER A 124 -7.48 32.25 -1.95
N PHE A 125 -7.29 31.50 -3.05
CA PHE A 125 -6.53 31.92 -4.24
C PHE A 125 -7.47 32.37 -5.38
N ILE A 126 -8.41 33.26 -5.08
CA ILE A 126 -9.01 34.11 -6.13
C ILE A 126 -8.04 35.29 -6.29
N PRO A 127 -7.31 35.44 -7.42
CA PRO A 127 -6.59 36.66 -7.68
C PRO A 127 -7.64 37.77 -7.83
N THR A 128 -7.55 38.81 -7.01
CA THR A 128 -8.30 40.06 -7.22
C THR A 128 -7.79 40.71 -8.51
N VAL A 129 -8.25 40.23 -9.66
CA VAL A 129 -8.19 41.01 -10.90
C VAL A 129 -9.47 41.83 -10.93
N GLY A 130 -9.29 43.15 -10.97
CA GLY A 130 -10.35 44.14 -10.93
C GLY A 130 -11.44 43.87 -11.97
N ALA A 131 -12.65 44.29 -11.62
CA ALA A 131 -13.84 44.23 -12.47
C ALA A 131 -13.58 44.82 -13.87
N PRO A 132 -14.24 44.24 -14.89
CA PRO A 132 -15.29 45.00 -15.54
C PRO A 132 -16.62 44.20 -15.61
N PRO A 133 -17.75 44.90 -15.85
CA PRO A 133 -19.09 44.31 -15.78
C PRO A 133 -19.48 43.64 -17.09
N CYS A 134 -20.69 43.06 -17.07
CA CYS A 134 -21.47 42.46 -18.15
C CYS A 134 -21.34 40.94 -18.27
N GLY A 135 -22.50 40.30 -18.13
CA GLY A 135 -22.61 38.87 -17.86
C GLY A 135 -22.65 38.01 -19.10
N GLU A 136 -22.34 36.74 -18.85
CA GLU A 136 -22.98 35.57 -19.41
C GLU A 136 -22.77 34.45 -18.38
N LYS A 137 -23.86 33.77 -18.01
CA LYS A 137 -23.81 32.64 -17.07
C LYS A 137 -23.27 31.43 -17.83
N GLU A 138 -21.95 31.26 -17.86
CA GLU A 138 -21.38 29.96 -18.21
C GLU A 138 -21.60 29.02 -17.03
N ALA A 139 -22.67 28.23 -17.12
CA ALA A 139 -22.85 27.06 -16.30
C ALA A 139 -21.74 26.06 -16.68
N THR A 140 -20.64 26.08 -15.93
CA THR A 140 -19.68 24.97 -15.98
C THR A 140 -20.33 23.78 -15.26
N SER A 141 -21.23 23.11 -15.97
CA SER A 141 -21.73 21.78 -15.58
C SER A 141 -20.52 20.86 -15.62
N SER A 142 -19.98 20.54 -14.44
CA SER A 142 -18.88 19.59 -14.36
C SER A 142 -19.44 18.26 -14.86
N LEU A 143 -18.74 17.60 -15.78
CA LEU A 143 -19.13 16.29 -16.36
C LEU A 143 -19.48 15.23 -15.28
N TRP A 144 -18.98 15.42 -14.07
CA TRP A 144 -19.20 14.58 -12.89
C TRP A 144 -20.50 14.88 -12.13
N ASP A 145 -21.08 16.06 -12.31
CA ASP A 145 -22.36 16.45 -11.70
C ASP A 145 -23.52 15.71 -12.40
N GLU A 146 -23.41 15.45 -13.70
CA GLU A 146 -24.41 14.69 -14.46
C GLU A 146 -24.45 13.19 -14.09
N ASP A 147 -23.29 12.58 -13.83
CA ASP A 147 -23.20 11.16 -13.42
C ASP A 147 -23.80 10.91 -12.02
N MET A 148 -23.72 11.90 -11.11
CA MET A 148 -24.35 11.81 -9.80
C MET A 148 -25.87 11.91 -9.86
N LEU A 149 -26.42 12.72 -10.77
CA LEU A 149 -27.87 12.85 -10.94
C LEU A 149 -28.49 11.56 -11.50
N LEU A 150 -27.80 10.88 -12.41
CA LEU A 150 -28.26 9.62 -13.01
C LEU A 150 -28.31 8.47 -11.99
N LYS A 151 -27.38 8.42 -11.03
CA LYS A 151 -27.39 7.39 -9.99
C LYS A 151 -28.49 7.59 -8.95
N ASN A 152 -28.79 8.83 -8.59
CA ASN A 152 -29.86 9.12 -7.61
C ASN A 152 -31.27 8.85 -8.17
N MET A 153 -31.45 8.86 -9.49
CA MET A 153 -32.73 8.51 -10.13
C MET A 153 -32.96 6.99 -10.24
N ALA A 154 -31.91 6.16 -10.13
CA ALA A 154 -32.02 4.71 -10.24
C ALA A 154 -32.44 4.03 -8.92
N ASP A 155 -32.24 4.68 -7.76
CA ASP A 155 -32.52 4.13 -6.43
C ASP A 155 -33.95 4.44 -5.92
N THR A 156 -34.82 4.99 -6.78
CA THR A 156 -36.23 5.28 -6.44
C THR A 156 -37.18 4.44 -7.28
N ASN A 157 -37.17 3.11 -7.08
CA ASN A 157 -38.29 2.21 -7.36
C ASN A 157 -38.10 0.86 -6.65
#